data_AF-A0A0F5YKS0-F1
#
_entry.id   AF-A0A0F5YKS0-F1
#
_cell.length_a   1.000
_cell.length_b   1.000
_cell.length_c   1.000
_cell.angle_alpha   90.00
_cell.angle_beta   90.00
_cell.angle_gamma   90.00
#
_symmetry.space_group_name_H-M   'P 1'
#
loop_
_entity.id
_entity.type
_entity.pdbx_description
1 polymer ?
#
loop_
_entity_poly.entity_id
_entity_poly.type
_entity_poly.pdbx_seq_one_letter_code
_entity_poly.pdbx_strand_id
1 'polypeptide(L)'
;MTQTNSRPTLYLRLTAMQLPDGGSLEKLALSPRQTEDTRKTTLRVYPGEPSEIILKLENQSEESLTLNLQLEIEPKINPNWCQWYQQSVNNGVTQPQDVRGFSYQLTIAPQQQQEIEIEFEFPQSFFEEQTALTSEQSKLEINYFAQLFVYSNHFNNRLIGYQVFDLKIAPRIEYLDFLPVIYSETDFLSRFLKILEETYDPAIQTTDNLWAYLDPLTAPKALLPFLAQWVGWKMDSRWPLDIQRRLIRNAIVLYRWHGTRKGLRFYLHLFTGLPLDEDLPEAEKHINIWEDFNRGFVLGATHINQDSMLGGGRAYHFIVRLRVDFPNQIDEPLVREIIEQYKPAFCTYELNIM
;
A
#
# COMPACT_ATOMS: atom_id res chain seq x y z
N MET A 1 -15.27 61.03 41.08
CA MET A 1 -14.46 60.17 41.96
C MET A 1 -14.38 58.80 41.30
N THR A 2 -13.17 58.46 40.85
CA THR A 2 -12.62 57.13 40.54
C THR A 2 -13.51 56.14 39.79
N GLN A 3 -13.56 56.29 38.46
CA GLN A 3 -13.73 55.13 37.56
C GLN A 3 -12.57 54.18 37.83
N THR A 4 -12.87 53.08 38.50
CA THR A 4 -11.96 51.94 38.65
C THR A 4 -11.66 51.40 37.26
N ASN A 5 -10.45 51.69 36.82
CA ASN A 5 -9.86 51.22 35.57
C ASN A 5 -9.64 49.70 35.72
N SER A 6 -10.70 48.91 35.62
CA SER A 6 -10.66 47.44 35.67
C SER A 6 -9.95 46.97 34.42
N ARG A 7 -8.65 46.68 34.55
CA ARG A 7 -7.89 46.01 33.49
C ARG A 7 -8.58 44.68 33.20
N PRO A 8 -8.93 44.38 31.94
CA PRO A 8 -9.37 43.04 31.58
C PRO A 8 -8.21 42.10 31.88
N THR A 9 -8.39 41.23 32.87
CA THR A 9 -7.40 40.20 33.18
C THR A 9 -7.79 38.99 32.34
N LEU A 10 -6.98 38.72 31.32
CA LEU A 10 -7.20 37.60 30.42
C LEU A 10 -6.11 36.56 30.69
N TYR A 11 -6.52 35.34 31.05
CA TYR A 11 -5.60 34.22 31.17
C TYR A 11 -5.51 33.51 29.82
N LEU A 12 -4.30 33.32 29.32
CA LEU A 12 -4.02 32.75 28.00
C LEU A 12 -3.04 31.59 28.15
N ARG A 13 -3.41 30.42 27.64
CA ARG A 13 -2.57 29.22 27.66
C ARG A 13 -2.69 28.43 26.35
N LEU A 14 -1.59 28.33 25.60
CA LEU A 14 -1.44 27.38 24.50
C LEU A 14 -1.03 25.99 25.03
N THR A 15 -1.68 24.95 24.50
CA THR A 15 -1.33 23.53 24.73
C THR A 15 -1.25 22.86 23.36
N ALA A 16 -0.06 22.39 22.97
CA ALA A 16 0.10 21.60 21.75
C ALA A 16 -0.52 20.21 21.96
N MET A 17 -1.42 19.80 21.05
CA MET A 17 -1.92 18.44 20.98
C MET A 17 -0.95 17.64 20.13
N GLN A 18 -0.02 16.95 20.79
CA GLN A 18 0.75 15.89 20.16
C GLN A 18 -0.07 14.62 20.31
N LEU A 19 -0.51 14.01 19.19
CA LEU A 19 -0.88 12.60 19.28
C LEU A 19 0.37 11.86 19.78
N PRO A 20 0.27 11.05 20.84
CA PRO A 20 1.41 10.28 21.29
C PRO A 20 1.83 9.36 20.15
N ASP A 21 3.04 9.58 19.63
CA ASP A 21 3.75 8.62 18.79
C ASP A 21 3.66 7.25 19.48
N GLY A 22 3.24 6.23 18.73
CA GLY A 22 2.56 5.04 19.23
C GLY A 22 3.14 4.38 20.50
N GLY A 23 2.25 4.16 21.48
CA GLY A 23 2.33 3.00 22.38
C GLY A 23 2.84 3.23 23.81
N SER A 24 2.01 3.83 24.67
CA SER A 24 1.61 3.21 25.96
C SER A 24 0.77 4.18 26.83
N LEU A 25 -0.47 3.77 27.09
CA LEU A 25 -1.41 4.36 28.05
C LEU A 25 -1.04 4.11 29.53
N GLU A 26 0.21 3.75 29.84
CA GLU A 26 0.66 3.45 31.19
C GLU A 26 1.93 4.24 31.55
N LYS A 27 1.73 5.50 31.96
CA LYS A 27 2.51 6.16 33.03
C LYS A 27 1.89 7.51 33.38
N LEU A 28 0.63 7.44 33.82
CA LEU A 28 0.07 8.40 34.76
C LEU A 28 0.75 8.17 36.12
N ALA A 29 1.83 8.88 36.40
CA ALA A 29 2.36 9.02 37.75
C ALA A 29 2.92 10.43 37.95
N LEU A 30 2.06 11.22 38.59
CA LEU A 30 2.28 12.49 39.29
C LEU A 30 3.73 12.80 39.70
N SER A 31 4.14 14.04 39.46
CA SER A 31 4.99 14.78 40.40
C SER A 31 4.55 16.25 40.41
N PRO A 32 4.07 16.77 41.56
CA PRO A 32 3.71 18.17 41.70
C PRO A 32 4.95 18.99 42.08
N ARG A 33 4.93 20.25 41.63
CA ARG A 33 5.89 21.33 41.92
C ARG A 33 7.21 21.26 41.16
N GLN A 34 7.30 22.12 40.14
CA GLN A 34 8.40 23.07 40.00
C GLN A 34 7.91 24.28 39.19
N THR A 35 7.82 25.40 39.92
CA THR A 35 8.09 26.79 39.52
C THR A 35 7.88 27.19 38.07
N GLU A 36 7.02 28.20 37.93
CA GLU A 36 6.91 29.19 36.87
C GLU A 36 8.25 29.47 36.18
N ASP A 37 8.43 28.89 35.01
CA ASP A 37 9.21 29.47 33.92
C ASP A 37 8.39 29.23 32.65
N THR A 38 8.25 30.27 31.85
CA THR A 38 7.63 30.31 30.52
C THR A 38 8.17 29.18 29.65
N ARG A 39 7.55 27.99 29.73
CA ARG A 39 7.86 26.86 28.86
C ARG A 39 7.62 27.32 27.43
N LYS A 40 8.69 27.41 26.64
CA LYS A 40 8.60 27.50 25.18
C LYS A 40 7.78 26.29 24.70
N THR A 41 6.52 26.51 24.38
CA THR A 41 5.67 25.50 23.75
C THR A 41 6.26 25.23 22.37
N THR A 42 6.68 23.98 22.11
CA THR A 42 7.14 23.55 20.79
C THR A 42 6.13 22.57 20.21
N LEU A 43 5.50 22.92 19.10
CA LEU A 43 4.67 22.01 18.32
C LEU A 43 5.54 21.30 17.28
N ARG A 44 5.51 19.97 17.28
CA ARG A 44 6.06 19.16 16.19
C ARG A 44 4.94 18.88 15.21
N VAL A 45 5.20 19.16 13.93
CA VAL A 45 4.22 19.00 12.85
C VAL A 45 4.75 17.97 11.87
N TYR A 46 3.94 16.97 11.59
CA TYR A 46 4.21 15.95 10.59
C TYR A 46 3.44 16.30 9.31
N PRO A 47 4.12 16.50 8.16
CA PRO A 47 3.42 16.81 6.91
C PRO A 47 2.42 15.72 6.53
N GLY A 48 1.22 16.13 6.11
CA GLY A 48 0.09 15.24 5.80
C GLY A 48 -0.82 14.89 6.97
N GLU A 49 -0.50 15.32 8.19
CA GLU A 49 -1.32 15.11 9.37
C GLU A 49 -1.69 16.45 10.01
N PRO A 50 -2.95 16.62 10.45
CA PRO A 50 -3.38 17.84 11.13
C PRO A 50 -2.71 17.92 12.50
N SER A 51 -1.98 19.00 12.75
CA SER A 51 -1.34 19.25 14.05
C SER A 51 -2.03 20.39 14.77
N GLU A 52 -2.61 20.10 15.94
CA GLU A 52 -3.48 21.04 16.64
C GLU A 52 -2.79 21.71 17.84
N ILE A 53 -3.08 23.00 18.07
CA ILE A 53 -2.76 23.73 19.31
C ILE A 53 -4.05 24.27 19.90
N ILE A 54 -4.33 23.90 21.15
CA ILE A 54 -5.46 24.42 21.90
C ILE A 54 -5.04 25.71 22.61
N LEU A 55 -5.66 26.82 22.24
CA LEU A 55 -5.63 28.10 22.92
C LEU A 55 -6.78 28.16 23.94
N LYS A 56 -6.45 28.19 25.23
CA LYS A 56 -7.43 28.45 26.29
C LYS A 56 -7.41 29.93 26.65
N LEU A 57 -8.56 30.58 26.50
CA LEU A 57 -8.79 31.98 26.87
C LEU A 57 -9.82 32.04 27.99
N GLU A 58 -9.48 32.70 29.10
CA GLU A 58 -10.41 32.93 30.21
C GLU A 58 -10.61 34.43 30.40
N ASN A 59 -11.87 34.87 30.31
CA ASN A 59 -12.25 36.26 30.56
C ASN A 59 -12.55 36.45 32.05
N GLN A 60 -11.62 37.04 32.81
CA GLN A 60 -11.82 37.33 34.24
C GLN A 60 -12.46 38.71 34.48
N SER A 61 -12.89 39.41 33.44
CA SER A 61 -13.59 40.69 33.57
C SER A 61 -15.11 40.51 33.70
N GLU A 62 -15.76 41.51 34.31
CA GLU A 62 -17.22 41.60 34.47
C GLU A 62 -17.95 41.99 33.16
N GLU A 63 -17.21 42.35 32.11
CA GLU A 63 -17.75 42.73 30.80
C GLU A 63 -17.44 41.68 29.72
N SER A 64 -18.25 41.63 28.66
CA SER A 64 -17.95 40.82 27.49
C SER A 64 -16.77 41.42 26.72
N LEU A 65 -15.78 40.61 26.38
CA LEU A 65 -14.61 41.06 25.62
C LEU A 65 -14.67 40.53 24.19
N THR A 66 -14.75 41.45 23.22
CA THR A 66 -14.46 41.14 21.82
C THR A 66 -12.96 41.19 21.59
N LEU A 67 -12.37 40.05 21.24
CA LEU A 67 -10.94 39.86 21.02
C LEU A 67 -10.65 39.64 19.54
N ASN A 68 -9.52 40.16 19.09
CA ASN A 68 -8.95 39.91 17.78
C ASN A 68 -7.60 39.23 17.97
N LEU A 69 -7.52 37.96 17.58
CA LEU A 69 -6.32 37.14 17.61
C LEU A 69 -5.58 37.32 16.28
N GLN A 70 -4.29 37.65 16.33
CA GLN A 70 -3.42 37.73 15.16
C GLN A 70 -2.23 36.80 15.36
N LEU A 71 -2.00 35.90 14.42
CA LEU A 71 -0.91 34.92 14.44
C LEU A 71 0.15 35.32 13.40
N GLU A 72 1.31 35.73 13.88
CA GLU A 72 2.47 36.04 13.03
C GLU A 72 3.45 34.87 13.07
N ILE A 73 3.82 34.35 11.90
CA ILE A 73 4.74 33.22 11.77
C ILE A 73 5.92 33.65 10.90
N GLU A 74 7.11 33.49 11.44
CA GLU A 74 8.39 33.78 10.78
C GLU A 74 9.21 32.50 10.68
N PRO A 75 9.68 32.10 9.47
CA PRO A 75 9.38 32.64 8.14
C PRO A 75 7.91 32.51 7.73
N LYS A 76 7.46 33.32 6.76
CA LYS A 76 6.05 33.32 6.31
C LYS A 76 5.64 31.94 5.76
N ILE A 77 4.58 31.37 6.32
CA ILE A 77 3.93 30.17 5.80
C ILE A 77 2.72 30.51 4.93
N ASN A 78 2.25 29.56 4.13
CA ASN A 78 1.04 29.75 3.33
C ASN A 78 -0.18 29.93 4.28
N PRO A 79 -1.02 30.96 4.10
CA PRO A 79 -2.24 31.15 4.90
C PRO A 79 -3.18 29.95 4.89
N ASN A 80 -3.12 29.11 3.86
CA ASN A 80 -3.97 27.92 3.72
C ASN A 80 -3.55 26.76 4.64
N TRP A 81 -2.34 26.79 5.19
CA TRP A 81 -1.83 25.75 6.10
C TRP A 81 -2.24 25.99 7.56
N CYS A 82 -2.96 27.08 7.85
CA CYS A 82 -3.42 27.43 9.19
C CYS A 82 -4.94 27.60 9.21
N GLN A 83 -5.61 26.81 10.03
CA GLN A 83 -7.05 26.85 10.21
C GLN A 83 -7.41 27.05 11.69
N TRP A 84 -8.41 27.87 11.97
CA TRP A 84 -8.92 28.12 13.31
C TRP A 84 -10.26 27.40 13.46
N TYR A 85 -10.37 26.61 14.53
CA TYR A 85 -11.57 25.88 14.91
C TYR A 85 -12.06 26.38 16.27
N GLN A 86 -13.37 26.62 16.34
CA GLN A 86 -14.06 26.89 17.60
C GLN A 86 -15.25 25.96 17.72
N GLN A 87 -15.29 25.18 18.81
CA GLN A 87 -16.47 24.40 19.15
C GLN A 87 -17.51 25.31 19.83
N SER A 88 -18.51 25.74 19.06
CA SER A 88 -19.69 26.39 19.60
C SER A 88 -20.82 25.36 19.77
N VAL A 89 -21.28 25.17 21.00
CA VAL A 89 -22.44 24.31 21.29
C VAL A 89 -23.70 25.16 21.15
N ASN A 90 -24.33 25.12 19.97
CA ASN A 90 -25.65 25.71 19.77
C ASN A 90 -26.69 24.58 19.59
N ASN A 91 -27.67 24.51 20.50
CA ASN A 91 -28.84 23.61 20.41
C ASN A 91 -28.52 22.13 20.12
N GLY A 92 -27.46 21.57 20.73
CA GLY A 92 -27.11 20.16 20.58
C GLY A 92 -26.56 19.74 19.22
N VAL A 93 -26.29 20.70 18.32
CA VAL A 93 -25.61 20.48 17.03
C VAL A 93 -24.33 21.31 17.01
N THR A 94 -23.19 20.65 17.11
CA THR A 94 -21.86 21.26 16.99
C THR A 94 -21.69 21.75 15.55
N GLN A 95 -21.65 23.07 15.33
CA GLN A 95 -21.27 23.63 14.03
C GLN A 95 -19.89 24.27 14.18
N PRO A 96 -18.84 23.70 13.55
CA PRO A 96 -17.53 24.32 13.55
C PRO A 96 -17.57 25.58 12.67
N GLN A 97 -17.06 26.70 13.19
CA GLN A 97 -16.78 27.88 12.38
C GLN A 97 -15.33 27.82 11.91
N ASP A 98 -15.12 27.36 10.69
CA ASP A 98 -13.78 27.21 10.11
C ASP A 98 -13.34 28.55 9.52
N VAL A 99 -12.33 29.18 10.13
CA VAL A 99 -11.72 30.40 9.60
C VAL A 99 -10.29 30.09 9.19
N ARG A 100 -9.99 30.19 7.90
CA ARG A 100 -8.61 30.02 7.40
C ARG A 100 -7.83 31.34 7.47
N GLY A 101 -6.55 31.25 7.78
CA GLY A 101 -5.62 32.38 7.79
C GLY A 101 -5.09 32.73 9.18
N PHE A 102 -4.58 33.96 9.32
CA PHE A 102 -3.79 34.39 10.47
C PHE A 102 -4.53 35.34 11.43
N SER A 103 -5.81 35.60 11.20
CA SER A 103 -6.61 36.51 12.03
C SER A 103 -7.95 35.90 12.40
N TYR A 104 -8.29 35.90 13.69
CA TYR A 104 -9.53 35.34 14.20
C TYR A 104 -10.20 36.29 15.20
N GLN A 105 -11.48 36.58 15.00
CA GLN A 105 -12.25 37.45 15.89
C GLN A 105 -13.25 36.62 16.69
N LEU A 106 -13.30 36.86 18.00
CA LEU A 106 -14.21 36.16 18.90
C LEU A 106 -14.75 37.09 20.00
N THR A 107 -15.86 36.70 20.61
CA THR A 107 -16.41 37.40 21.78
C THR A 107 -16.59 36.42 22.93
N ILE A 108 -15.95 36.72 24.07
CA ILE A 108 -16.05 35.92 25.30
C ILE A 108 -17.01 36.62 26.27
N ALA A 109 -18.02 35.89 26.75
CA ALA A 109 -18.91 36.39 27.81
C ALA A 109 -18.17 36.54 29.16
N PRO A 110 -18.68 37.32 30.12
CA PRO A 110 -17.97 37.56 31.39
C PRO A 110 -17.82 36.25 32.21
N GLN A 111 -16.66 36.08 32.84
CA GLN A 111 -16.28 34.87 33.61
C GLN A 111 -16.35 33.54 32.85
N GLN A 112 -16.33 33.58 31.51
CA GLN A 112 -16.40 32.40 30.67
C GLN A 112 -15.01 32.00 30.16
N GLN A 113 -14.76 30.68 30.13
CA GLN A 113 -13.62 30.08 29.48
C GLN A 113 -14.00 29.64 28.07
N GLN A 114 -13.14 29.91 27.09
CA GLN A 114 -13.25 29.40 25.72
C GLN A 114 -11.97 28.68 25.32
N GLU A 115 -12.13 27.57 24.60
CA GLU A 115 -11.04 26.81 24.00
C GLU A 115 -11.14 26.95 22.48
N ILE A 116 -10.02 27.27 21.85
CA ILE A 116 -9.91 27.50 20.41
C ILE A 116 -8.80 26.59 19.90
N GLU A 117 -9.08 25.81 18.87
CA GLU A 117 -8.12 24.90 18.25
C GLU A 117 -7.50 25.61 17.04
N ILE A 118 -6.17 25.63 16.97
CA ILE A 118 -5.42 26.13 15.82
C ILE A 118 -4.80 24.90 15.16
N GLU A 119 -5.27 24.56 13.98
CA GLU A 119 -4.78 23.42 13.20
C GLU A 119 -3.76 23.88 12.15
N PHE A 120 -2.65 23.15 12.10
CA PHE A 120 -1.61 23.30 11.10
C PHE A 120 -1.58 22.06 10.21
N GLU A 121 -1.88 22.25 8.92
CA GLU A 121 -1.89 21.19 7.91
C GLU A 121 -0.86 21.53 6.82
N PHE A 122 0.27 20.83 6.86
CA PHE A 122 1.32 20.95 5.83
C PHE A 122 1.13 19.86 4.77
N PRO A 123 1.38 20.15 3.47
CA PRO A 123 1.22 19.16 2.41
C PRO A 123 2.21 18.00 2.60
N GLN A 124 1.80 16.77 2.27
CA GLN A 124 2.67 15.58 2.35
C GLN A 124 3.98 15.77 1.56
N SER A 125 3.89 16.46 0.42
CA SER A 125 5.00 16.80 -0.47
C SER A 125 5.90 17.93 0.05
N PHE A 126 5.74 18.41 1.29
CA PHE A 126 6.49 19.56 1.83
C PHE A 126 8.02 19.44 1.68
N PHE A 127 8.56 18.23 1.87
CA PHE A 127 10.00 17.99 1.74
C PHE A 127 10.47 17.75 0.29
N GLU A 128 9.55 17.49 -0.63
CA GLU A 128 9.82 17.13 -2.03
C GLU A 128 9.58 18.30 -3.00
N GLU A 129 8.74 19.24 -2.59
CA GLU A 129 8.34 20.39 -3.40
C GLU A 129 9.50 21.37 -3.65
N GLN A 130 9.97 21.41 -4.90
CA GLN A 130 11.00 22.35 -5.35
C GLN A 130 10.56 23.83 -5.27
N THR A 131 9.26 24.09 -5.14
CA THR A 131 8.68 25.42 -4.90
C THR A 131 9.13 26.03 -3.57
N ALA A 132 9.51 25.21 -2.59
CA ALA A 132 10.06 25.65 -1.32
C ALA A 132 11.50 26.20 -1.43
N LEU A 133 12.19 25.94 -2.55
CA LEU A 133 13.51 26.48 -2.89
C LEU A 133 13.35 27.55 -3.97
N THR A 134 12.82 28.71 -3.59
CA THR A 134 12.73 29.87 -4.51
C THR A 134 14.13 30.45 -4.74
N SER A 135 14.35 31.17 -5.86
CA SER A 135 15.63 31.86 -6.14
C SER A 135 16.12 32.80 -5.00
N GLU A 136 15.23 33.21 -4.08
CA GLU A 136 15.53 34.03 -2.90
C GLU A 136 15.76 33.21 -1.62
N GLN A 137 15.32 31.95 -1.56
CA GLN A 137 15.42 31.06 -0.41
C GLN A 137 16.17 29.78 -0.80
N SER A 138 17.49 29.79 -0.59
CA SER A 138 18.38 28.67 -0.91
C SER A 138 18.31 27.50 0.07
N LYS A 139 17.45 27.57 1.08
CA LYS A 139 17.32 26.59 2.15
C LYS A 139 15.85 26.40 2.54
N LEU A 140 15.43 25.14 2.65
CA LEU A 140 14.14 24.79 3.24
C LEU A 140 14.15 25.11 4.73
N GLU A 141 13.24 25.96 5.16
CA GLU A 141 13.04 26.30 6.57
C GLU A 141 12.09 25.29 7.22
N ILE A 142 12.51 24.76 8.36
CA ILE A 142 11.79 23.70 9.09
C ILE A 142 11.50 24.09 10.54
N ASN A 143 12.10 25.18 11.00
CA ASN A 143 11.89 25.76 12.32
C ASN A 143 11.24 27.12 12.11
N TYR A 144 9.99 27.22 12.54
CA TYR A 144 9.20 28.43 12.47
C TYR A 144 8.98 28.95 13.87
N PHE A 145 8.99 30.27 14.00
CA PHE A 145 8.66 30.95 15.23
C PHE A 145 7.31 31.62 15.07
N ALA A 146 6.37 31.29 15.95
CA ALA A 146 5.02 31.79 15.90
C ALA A 146 4.73 32.68 17.11
N GLN A 147 4.14 33.83 16.85
CA GLN A 147 3.71 34.81 17.84
C GLN A 147 2.20 35.02 17.70
N LEU A 148 1.49 34.73 18.77
CA LEU A 148 0.06 34.98 18.88
C LEU A 148 -0.16 36.26 19.67
N PHE A 149 -0.74 37.27 19.03
CA PHE A 149 -1.14 38.54 19.63
C PHE A 149 -2.64 38.57 19.87
N VAL A 150 -3.06 39.03 21.04
CA VAL A 150 -4.47 39.15 21.42
C VAL A 150 -4.82 40.61 21.67
N TYR A 151 -5.61 41.19 20.78
CA TYR A 151 -6.07 42.58 20.86
C TYR A 151 -7.50 42.66 21.39
N SER A 152 -7.81 43.64 22.23
CA SER A 152 -9.19 43.95 22.65
C SER A 152 -9.80 45.01 21.77
N ASN A 153 -10.97 44.74 21.18
CA ASN A 153 -11.71 45.78 20.48
C ASN A 153 -12.32 46.80 21.46
N HIS A 154 -12.68 46.37 22.68
CA HIS A 154 -13.24 47.25 23.72
C HIS A 154 -12.28 48.36 24.18
N PHE A 155 -10.97 48.16 24.02
CA PHE A 155 -9.95 49.12 24.44
C PHE A 155 -9.17 49.70 23.25
N ASN A 156 -9.88 50.10 22.19
CA ASN A 156 -9.28 50.75 21.03
C ASN A 156 -8.20 49.88 20.34
N ASN A 157 -8.48 48.58 20.22
CA ASN A 157 -7.58 47.56 19.67
C ASN A 157 -6.23 47.47 20.39
N ARG A 158 -6.22 47.58 21.73
CA ARG A 158 -5.00 47.47 22.55
C ARG A 158 -4.63 46.00 22.77
N LEU A 159 -3.34 45.69 22.69
CA LEU A 159 -2.79 44.37 23.01
C LEU A 159 -3.02 44.05 24.50
N ILE A 160 -3.72 42.96 24.79
CA ILE A 160 -3.97 42.46 26.14
C ILE A 160 -2.96 41.39 26.54
N GLY A 161 -2.58 40.54 25.59
CA GLY A 161 -1.66 39.44 25.84
C GLY A 161 -1.00 38.97 24.56
N TYR A 162 0.13 38.29 24.72
CA TYR A 162 0.79 37.60 23.64
C TYR A 162 1.35 36.27 24.14
N GLN A 163 1.43 35.28 23.26
CA GLN A 163 2.16 34.04 23.53
C GLN A 163 2.99 33.65 22.33
N VAL A 164 4.15 33.07 22.59
CA VAL A 164 5.07 32.59 21.57
C VAL A 164 5.19 31.08 21.63
N PHE A 165 5.33 30.45 20.47
CA PHE A 165 5.59 29.02 20.36
C PHE A 165 6.47 28.73 19.16
N ASP A 166 7.23 27.63 19.25
CA ASP A 166 8.06 27.15 18.15
C ASP A 166 7.27 26.10 17.37
N LEU A 167 7.25 26.19 16.04
CA LEU A 167 6.68 25.18 15.17
C LEU A 167 7.80 24.49 14.40
N LYS A 168 7.97 23.19 14.63
CA LYS A 168 9.04 22.37 14.04
C LYS A 168 8.43 21.32 13.14
N ILE A 169 8.79 21.37 11.86
CA ILE A 169 8.35 20.38 10.89
C ILE A 169 9.34 19.22 10.91
N ALA A 170 8.84 18.04 11.23
CA ALA A 170 9.64 16.81 11.26
C ALA A 170 9.03 15.79 10.27
N PRO A 171 9.86 15.00 9.58
CA PRO A 171 9.35 13.88 8.81
C PRO A 171 8.87 12.77 9.75
N ARG A 172 7.78 12.09 9.36
CA ARG A 172 7.35 10.85 10.03
C ARG A 172 8.25 9.70 9.60
N ILE A 173 8.71 8.91 10.56
CA ILE A 173 9.69 7.83 10.37
C ILE A 173 9.25 6.62 11.19
N GLU A 174 9.14 5.46 10.55
CA GLU A 174 8.80 4.23 11.25
C GLU A 174 10.01 3.64 11.95
N TYR A 175 11.21 3.92 11.43
CA TYR A 175 12.44 3.34 11.97
C TYR A 175 12.87 3.88 13.34
N LEU A 176 12.21 4.93 13.85
CA LEU A 176 12.47 5.46 15.19
C LEU A 176 12.09 4.47 16.28
N ASP A 177 11.07 3.64 16.06
CA ASP A 177 10.60 2.64 17.02
C ASP A 177 11.65 1.53 17.25
N PHE A 178 12.55 1.33 16.30
CA PHE A 178 13.65 0.36 16.42
C PHE A 178 14.87 0.93 17.16
N LEU A 179 14.85 2.21 17.54
CA LEU A 179 15.97 2.86 18.22
C LEU A 179 15.73 3.04 19.72
N PRO A 180 16.79 2.99 20.54
CA PRO A 180 16.69 3.37 21.95
C PRO A 180 16.19 4.81 22.11
N VAL A 181 15.35 5.06 23.12
CA VAL A 181 14.69 6.35 23.40
C VAL A 181 15.66 7.55 23.45
N ILE A 182 16.92 7.32 23.89
CA ILE A 182 17.94 8.38 23.96
C ILE A 182 18.21 9.01 22.58
N TYR A 183 18.01 8.25 21.51
CA TYR A 183 18.25 8.69 20.14
C TYR A 183 17.02 9.35 19.50
N SER A 184 15.80 9.00 19.92
CA SER A 184 14.54 9.54 19.36
C SER A 184 14.27 11.00 19.77
N GLU A 185 14.95 11.50 20.81
CA GLU A 185 14.81 12.89 21.24
C GLU A 185 15.47 13.90 20.27
N THR A 186 16.33 13.43 19.36
CA THR A 186 17.09 14.29 18.45
C THR A 186 16.43 14.48 17.08
N ASP A 187 16.11 15.74 16.73
CA ASP A 187 15.53 16.11 15.43
C ASP A 187 16.43 15.74 14.25
N PHE A 188 17.74 15.97 14.40
CA PHE A 188 18.71 15.68 13.35
C PHE A 188 18.73 14.20 12.97
N LEU A 189 18.72 13.31 13.97
CA LEU A 189 18.81 11.87 13.70
C LEU A 189 17.56 11.38 12.98
N SER A 190 16.39 11.85 13.40
CA SER A 190 15.12 11.58 12.73
C SER A 190 15.25 11.93 11.23
N ARG A 191 15.61 13.17 10.92
CA ARG A 191 15.77 13.62 9.53
C ARG A 191 16.84 12.86 8.75
N PHE A 192 17.95 12.51 9.40
CA PHE A 192 19.01 11.71 8.78
C PHE A 192 18.53 10.29 8.44
N LEU A 193 17.82 9.65 9.36
CA LEU A 193 17.26 8.31 9.16
C LEU A 193 16.17 8.28 8.11
N LYS A 194 15.37 9.35 7.98
CA LYS A 194 14.36 9.45 6.92
C LYS A 194 15.00 9.28 5.54
N ILE A 195 16.18 9.86 5.30
CA ILE A 195 16.91 9.70 4.03
C ILE A 195 17.23 8.22 3.78
N LEU A 196 17.64 7.48 4.83
CA LEU A 196 17.93 6.05 4.71
C LEU A 196 16.65 5.25 4.45
N GLU A 197 15.59 5.52 5.21
CA GLU A 197 14.28 4.89 5.03
C GLU A 197 13.79 5.05 3.58
N GLU A 198 13.75 6.28 3.05
CA GLU A 198 13.36 6.56 1.66
C GLU A 198 14.30 5.91 0.63
N THR A 199 15.60 5.80 0.93
CA THR A 199 16.55 5.14 0.02
C THR A 199 16.36 3.63 -0.01
N TYR A 200 16.00 3.02 1.12
CA TYR A 200 15.84 1.56 1.26
C TYR A 200 14.43 1.09 0.90
N ASP A 201 13.42 1.95 0.99
CA ASP A 201 12.03 1.61 0.75
C ASP A 201 11.79 0.87 -0.59
N PRO A 202 12.37 1.28 -1.74
CA PRO A 202 12.21 0.53 -2.99
C PRO A 202 12.73 -0.92 -2.92
N ALA A 203 13.79 -1.17 -2.14
CA ALA A 203 14.34 -2.52 -1.98
C ALA A 203 13.43 -3.40 -1.10
N ILE A 204 12.81 -2.81 -0.08
CA ILE A 204 11.80 -3.48 0.76
C ILE A 204 10.57 -3.80 -0.07
N GLN A 205 10.03 -2.83 -0.80
CA GLN A 205 8.91 -3.03 -1.72
C GLN A 205 9.20 -4.12 -2.77
N THR A 206 10.43 -4.20 -3.27
CA THR A 206 10.83 -5.26 -4.21
C THR A 206 10.82 -6.64 -3.53
N THR A 207 11.24 -6.70 -2.27
CA THR A 207 11.26 -7.93 -1.47
C THR A 207 9.84 -8.40 -1.13
N ASP A 208 8.97 -7.47 -0.73
CA ASP A 208 7.57 -7.76 -0.44
C ASP A 208 6.82 -8.27 -1.67
N ASN A 209 7.20 -7.79 -2.85
CA ASN A 209 6.64 -8.23 -4.13
C ASN A 209 7.45 -9.35 -4.80
N LEU A 210 8.45 -9.94 -4.13
CA LEU A 210 9.32 -10.96 -4.71
C LEU A 210 8.54 -12.18 -5.22
N TRP A 211 7.46 -12.56 -4.52
CA TRP A 211 6.59 -13.67 -4.91
C TRP A 211 6.03 -13.50 -6.34
N ALA A 212 5.74 -12.27 -6.76
CA ALA A 212 5.19 -11.98 -8.08
C ALA A 212 6.22 -12.18 -9.21
N TYR A 213 7.51 -12.09 -8.88
CA TYR A 213 8.61 -12.42 -9.79
C TYR A 213 8.86 -13.94 -9.89
N LEU A 214 8.45 -14.72 -8.89
CA LEU A 214 8.65 -16.17 -8.86
C LEU A 214 7.50 -16.97 -9.49
N ASP A 215 6.29 -16.41 -9.57
CA ASP A 215 5.19 -17.04 -10.31
C ASP A 215 5.33 -16.77 -11.83
N PRO A 216 5.46 -17.81 -12.68
CA PRO A 216 5.57 -17.65 -14.13
C PRO A 216 4.43 -16.84 -14.76
N LEU A 217 3.24 -16.81 -14.16
CA LEU A 217 2.10 -16.07 -14.69
C LEU A 217 2.24 -14.55 -14.54
N THR A 218 2.79 -14.09 -13.41
CA THR A 218 2.95 -12.67 -13.09
C THR A 218 4.34 -12.15 -13.41
N ALA A 219 5.33 -13.05 -13.49
CA ALA A 219 6.72 -12.69 -13.71
C ALA A 219 6.93 -11.92 -15.03
N PRO A 220 7.85 -10.95 -15.05
CA PRO A 220 8.22 -10.24 -16.27
C PRO A 220 8.83 -11.21 -17.28
N LYS A 221 8.60 -10.95 -18.58
CA LYS A 221 9.06 -11.80 -19.69
C LYS A 221 10.56 -12.11 -19.62
N ALA A 222 11.37 -11.13 -19.20
CA ALA A 222 12.82 -11.26 -19.11
C ALA A 222 13.27 -12.32 -18.06
N LEU A 223 12.44 -12.61 -17.06
CA LEU A 223 12.75 -13.57 -16.00
C LEU A 223 12.27 -15.00 -16.33
N LEU A 224 11.41 -15.18 -17.34
CA LEU A 224 10.91 -16.50 -17.74
C LEU A 224 12.00 -17.50 -18.12
N PRO A 225 13.09 -17.14 -18.84
CA PRO A 225 14.18 -18.06 -19.11
C PRO A 225 14.87 -18.58 -17.86
N PHE A 226 15.01 -17.72 -16.84
CA PHE A 226 15.56 -18.13 -15.55
C PHE A 226 14.62 -19.12 -14.84
N LEU A 227 13.32 -18.83 -14.77
CA LEU A 227 12.33 -19.74 -14.18
C LEU A 227 12.26 -21.08 -14.94
N ALA A 228 12.29 -21.04 -16.27
CA ALA A 228 12.30 -22.24 -17.10
C ALA A 228 13.54 -23.09 -16.82
N GLN A 229 14.73 -22.49 -16.77
CA GLN A 229 15.97 -23.18 -16.42
C GLN A 229 15.92 -23.77 -15.01
N TRP A 230 15.28 -23.07 -14.06
CA TRP A 230 15.16 -23.53 -12.68
C TRP A 230 14.34 -24.83 -12.57
N VAL A 231 13.26 -24.95 -13.35
CA VAL A 231 12.47 -26.19 -13.44
C VAL A 231 12.98 -27.16 -14.52
N GLY A 232 14.10 -26.85 -15.18
CA GLY A 232 14.65 -27.66 -16.28
C GLY A 232 13.75 -27.74 -17.53
N TRP A 233 12.86 -26.76 -17.74
CA TRP A 233 11.98 -26.70 -18.90
C TRP A 233 12.67 -26.03 -20.10
N LYS A 234 12.61 -26.68 -21.27
CA LYS A 234 13.16 -26.12 -22.51
C LYS A 234 12.16 -25.14 -23.11
N MET A 235 12.54 -23.86 -23.19
CA MET A 235 11.72 -22.85 -23.85
C MET A 235 11.80 -22.96 -25.37
N ASP A 236 10.66 -22.73 -26.01
CA ASP A 236 10.54 -22.67 -27.46
C ASP A 236 9.91 -21.34 -27.89
N SER A 237 10.64 -20.55 -28.68
CA SER A 237 10.19 -19.25 -29.17
C SER A 237 9.00 -19.33 -30.15
N ARG A 238 8.70 -20.53 -30.69
CA ARG A 238 7.52 -20.76 -31.53
C ARG A 238 6.22 -20.62 -30.73
N TRP A 239 6.27 -20.80 -29.41
CA TRP A 239 5.08 -20.80 -28.57
C TRP A 239 4.71 -19.40 -28.10
N PRO A 240 3.41 -19.05 -28.09
CA PRO A 240 2.91 -17.86 -27.41
C PRO A 240 3.34 -17.81 -25.95
N LEU A 241 3.58 -16.59 -25.48
CA LEU A 241 4.11 -16.34 -24.14
C LEU A 241 3.20 -16.90 -23.04
N ASP A 242 1.88 -16.83 -23.20
CA ASP A 242 0.93 -17.36 -22.22
C ASP A 242 0.98 -18.89 -22.11
N ILE A 243 1.24 -19.58 -23.23
CA ILE A 243 1.45 -21.03 -23.25
C ILE A 243 2.76 -21.36 -22.53
N GLN A 244 3.85 -20.63 -22.82
CA GLN A 244 5.13 -20.84 -22.13
C GLN A 244 4.99 -20.68 -20.61
N ARG A 245 4.29 -19.64 -20.14
CA ARG A 245 4.05 -19.42 -18.71
C ARG A 245 3.25 -20.55 -18.07
N ARG A 246 2.17 -21.00 -18.72
CA ARG A 246 1.36 -22.13 -18.23
C ARG A 246 2.17 -23.42 -18.16
N LEU A 247 3.03 -23.68 -19.15
CA LEU A 247 3.88 -24.87 -19.17
C LEU A 247 4.96 -24.82 -18.08
N ILE A 248 5.64 -23.69 -17.89
CA ILE A 248 6.64 -23.53 -16.82
C ILE A 248 5.97 -23.72 -15.45
N ARG A 249 4.80 -23.11 -15.21
CA ARG A 249 4.05 -23.26 -13.95
C ARG A 249 3.70 -24.71 -13.63
N ASN A 250 3.40 -25.50 -14.66
CA ASN A 250 2.96 -26.88 -14.52
C ASN A 250 4.06 -27.91 -14.83
N ALA A 251 5.31 -27.48 -15.05
CA ALA A 251 6.41 -28.35 -15.49
C ALA A 251 6.61 -29.56 -14.56
N ILE A 252 6.60 -29.35 -13.24
CA ILE A 252 6.77 -30.41 -12.24
C ILE A 252 5.63 -31.45 -12.33
N VAL A 253 4.39 -31.00 -12.52
CA VAL A 253 3.23 -31.89 -12.68
C VAL A 253 3.34 -32.69 -13.97
N LEU A 254 3.79 -32.05 -15.05
CA LEU A 254 4.02 -32.70 -16.35
C LEU A 254 5.12 -33.75 -16.26
N TYR A 255 6.22 -33.50 -15.55
CA TYR A 255 7.27 -34.50 -15.35
C TYR A 255 6.79 -35.68 -14.50
N ARG A 256 5.99 -35.42 -13.46
CA ARG A 256 5.45 -36.48 -12.59
C ARG A 256 4.55 -37.47 -13.34
N TRP A 257 3.84 -37.01 -14.36
CA TRP A 257 2.91 -37.83 -15.13
C TRP A 257 3.43 -38.17 -16.54
N HIS A 258 4.73 -38.00 -16.78
CA HIS A 258 5.35 -38.28 -18.06
C HIS A 258 5.08 -39.72 -18.51
N GLY A 259 4.73 -39.89 -19.79
CA GLY A 259 4.39 -41.20 -20.36
C GLY A 259 3.03 -41.78 -19.93
N THR A 260 2.22 -41.05 -19.17
CA THR A 260 0.86 -41.49 -18.79
C THR A 260 -0.21 -40.82 -19.65
N ARG A 261 -1.35 -41.51 -19.82
CA ARG A 261 -2.56 -40.96 -20.47
C ARG A 261 -2.99 -39.62 -19.86
N LYS A 262 -2.95 -39.52 -18.52
CA LYS A 262 -3.33 -38.32 -17.78
C LYS A 262 -2.38 -37.16 -18.05
N GLY A 263 -1.07 -37.43 -18.01
CA GLY A 263 -0.04 -36.43 -18.28
C GLY A 263 -0.12 -35.90 -19.71
N LEU A 264 -0.32 -36.80 -20.69
CA LEU A 264 -0.43 -36.41 -22.10
C LEU A 264 -1.69 -35.57 -22.35
N ARG A 265 -2.84 -35.97 -21.80
CA ARG A 265 -4.08 -35.16 -21.86
C ARG A 265 -3.88 -33.77 -21.24
N PHE A 266 -3.22 -33.71 -20.08
CA PHE A 266 -2.96 -32.45 -19.40
C PHE A 266 -1.98 -31.54 -20.17
N TYR A 267 -0.92 -32.11 -20.76
CA TYR A 267 -0.03 -31.34 -21.64
C TYR A 267 -0.81 -30.75 -22.81
N LEU A 268 -1.55 -31.60 -23.53
CA LEU A 268 -2.34 -31.15 -24.69
C LEU A 268 -3.31 -30.04 -24.30
N HIS A 269 -3.98 -30.14 -23.15
CA HIS A 269 -4.82 -29.06 -22.61
C HIS A 269 -4.06 -27.74 -22.41
N LEU A 270 -2.88 -27.77 -21.78
CA LEU A 270 -2.09 -26.55 -21.53
C LEU A 270 -1.60 -25.89 -22.83
N PHE A 271 -1.32 -26.70 -23.85
CA PHE A 271 -0.84 -26.24 -25.15
C PHE A 271 -1.97 -25.73 -26.06
N THR A 272 -3.03 -26.53 -26.24
CA THR A 272 -4.12 -26.22 -27.19
C THR A 272 -5.22 -25.36 -26.57
N GLY A 273 -5.31 -25.32 -25.24
CA GLY A 273 -6.40 -24.65 -24.52
C GLY A 273 -7.74 -25.41 -24.56
N LEU A 274 -7.80 -26.59 -25.19
CA LEU A 274 -9.02 -27.41 -25.23
C LEU A 274 -9.38 -27.91 -23.82
N PRO A 275 -10.65 -27.92 -23.42
CA PRO A 275 -11.04 -28.35 -22.08
C PRO A 275 -10.78 -29.85 -21.87
N LEU A 276 -10.57 -30.25 -20.60
CA LEU A 276 -10.33 -31.65 -20.24
C LEU A 276 -11.63 -32.47 -20.13
N ASP A 277 -12.76 -31.81 -19.88
CA ASP A 277 -14.10 -32.40 -19.73
C ASP A 277 -14.14 -33.63 -18.84
N GLU A 278 -13.63 -33.54 -17.61
CA GLU A 278 -13.59 -34.71 -16.72
C GLU A 278 -14.97 -35.25 -16.33
N ASP A 279 -16.01 -34.40 -16.42
CA ASP A 279 -17.40 -34.77 -16.15
C ASP A 279 -18.08 -35.50 -17.33
N LEU A 280 -17.52 -35.41 -18.55
CA LEU A 280 -18.09 -36.05 -19.74
C LEU A 280 -17.57 -37.49 -19.91
N PRO A 281 -18.35 -38.37 -20.58
CA PRO A 281 -17.86 -39.67 -21.02
C PRO A 281 -16.61 -39.51 -21.90
N GLU A 282 -15.65 -40.44 -21.81
CA GLU A 282 -14.39 -40.38 -22.57
C GLU A 282 -14.62 -40.15 -24.07
N ALA A 283 -15.64 -40.79 -24.65
CA ALA A 283 -16.02 -40.64 -26.05
C ALA A 283 -16.41 -39.21 -26.46
N GLU A 284 -16.83 -38.36 -25.51
CA GLU A 284 -17.31 -37.00 -25.77
C GLU A 284 -16.27 -35.91 -25.49
N LYS A 285 -15.21 -36.23 -24.74
CA LYS A 285 -14.16 -35.28 -24.36
C LYS A 285 -13.46 -34.67 -25.57
N HIS A 286 -13.06 -33.40 -25.46
CA HIS A 286 -12.30 -32.73 -26.51
C HIS A 286 -10.92 -33.37 -26.71
N ILE A 287 -10.29 -33.83 -25.64
CA ILE A 287 -9.02 -34.56 -25.67
C ILE A 287 -9.26 -36.00 -25.22
N ASN A 288 -9.45 -36.89 -26.18
CA ASN A 288 -9.66 -38.31 -25.95
C ASN A 288 -8.41 -39.11 -26.31
N ILE A 289 -8.00 -40.00 -25.42
CA ILE A 289 -6.92 -40.97 -25.64
C ILE A 289 -7.42 -42.34 -25.21
N TRP A 290 -7.40 -43.29 -26.15
CA TRP A 290 -7.79 -44.68 -25.90
C TRP A 290 -6.85 -45.66 -26.61
N GLU A 291 -6.87 -46.89 -26.12
CA GLU A 291 -6.12 -48.03 -26.64
C GLU A 291 -7.13 -49.11 -27.03
N ASP A 292 -6.94 -49.72 -28.20
CA ASP A 292 -7.77 -50.86 -28.62
C ASP A 292 -7.12 -52.15 -28.14
N PHE A 293 -7.66 -52.74 -27.07
CA PHE A 293 -7.19 -54.02 -26.52
C PHE A 293 -7.97 -55.22 -27.08
N ASN A 294 -8.72 -55.05 -28.18
CA ASN A 294 -9.51 -56.15 -28.70
C ASN A 294 -8.60 -57.32 -29.06
N ARG A 295 -8.94 -58.51 -28.54
CA ARG A 295 -8.14 -59.73 -28.72
C ARG A 295 -8.22 -60.29 -30.15
N GLY A 296 -8.94 -59.61 -31.04
CA GLY A 296 -9.17 -60.04 -32.41
C GLY A 296 -9.99 -61.33 -32.45
N PHE A 297 -9.99 -61.98 -33.60
CA PHE A 297 -10.63 -63.28 -33.78
C PHE A 297 -9.62 -64.40 -33.48
N VAL A 298 -9.97 -65.29 -32.53
CA VAL A 298 -9.16 -66.44 -32.13
C VAL A 298 -9.94 -67.73 -32.42
N LEU A 299 -9.36 -68.65 -33.20
CA LEU A 299 -9.98 -69.91 -33.63
C LEU A 299 -9.25 -71.13 -33.04
N GLY A 300 -9.99 -72.02 -32.35
CA GLY A 300 -9.56 -73.41 -32.09
C GLY A 300 -8.46 -73.60 -31.04
N ALA A 301 -7.81 -74.77 -31.07
CA ALA A 301 -6.68 -75.12 -30.19
C ALA A 301 -5.40 -74.45 -30.69
N THR A 302 -4.90 -73.50 -29.90
CA THR A 302 -3.81 -72.56 -30.20
C THR A 302 -2.48 -73.02 -29.56
N HIS A 303 -1.38 -72.92 -30.32
CA HIS A 303 -0.01 -73.26 -29.92
C HIS A 303 0.92 -72.04 -29.86
N ILE A 304 1.54 -71.90 -28.69
CA ILE A 304 2.20 -70.67 -28.22
C ILE A 304 3.42 -70.27 -29.06
N ASN A 305 3.55 -68.94 -29.28
CA ASN A 305 4.51 -68.23 -30.17
C ASN A 305 4.16 -68.24 -31.68
N GLN A 306 2.98 -68.75 -32.02
CA GLN A 306 2.49 -68.85 -33.40
C GLN A 306 1.04 -68.40 -33.56
N ASP A 307 0.30 -68.30 -32.45
CA ASP A 307 -1.12 -68.05 -32.40
C ASP A 307 -1.49 -66.71 -33.03
N SER A 308 -1.90 -66.86 -34.28
CA SER A 308 -2.23 -65.81 -35.21
C SER A 308 -3.55 -65.19 -34.79
N MET A 309 -3.48 -63.94 -34.38
CA MET A 309 -4.66 -63.11 -34.15
C MET A 309 -4.97 -62.34 -35.43
N LEU A 310 -6.18 -62.46 -35.94
CA LEU A 310 -6.65 -61.63 -37.05
C LEU A 310 -7.50 -60.49 -36.48
N GLY A 311 -7.11 -59.25 -36.75
CA GLY A 311 -7.84 -58.06 -36.27
C GLY A 311 -7.70 -57.79 -34.77
N GLY A 312 -6.64 -58.28 -34.13
CA GLY A 312 -6.27 -57.83 -32.79
C GLY A 312 -5.76 -56.39 -32.81
N GLY A 313 -6.00 -55.64 -31.74
CA GLY A 313 -5.46 -54.29 -31.58
C GLY A 313 -3.93 -54.26 -31.66
N ARG A 314 -3.35 -53.14 -32.10
CA ARG A 314 -1.90 -52.98 -32.17
C ARG A 314 -1.34 -52.87 -30.75
N ALA A 315 -0.42 -53.77 -30.37
CA ALA A 315 0.23 -53.71 -29.07
C ALA A 315 0.98 -52.37 -28.92
N TYR A 316 0.88 -51.76 -27.72
CA TYR A 316 1.52 -50.48 -27.40
C TYR A 316 1.15 -49.35 -28.38
N HIS A 317 -0.08 -49.35 -28.88
CA HIS A 317 -0.60 -48.35 -29.80
C HIS A 317 -1.80 -47.64 -29.20
N PHE A 318 -1.77 -46.30 -29.17
CA PHE A 318 -2.89 -45.48 -28.69
C PHE A 318 -3.33 -44.48 -29.75
N ILE A 319 -4.61 -44.15 -29.73
CA ILE A 319 -5.20 -43.15 -30.63
C ILE A 319 -5.47 -41.89 -29.82
N VAL A 320 -4.95 -40.76 -30.29
CA VAL A 320 -5.23 -39.42 -29.76
C VAL A 320 -6.22 -38.75 -30.68
N ARG A 321 -7.39 -38.40 -30.14
CA ARG A 321 -8.39 -37.60 -30.84
C ARG A 321 -8.52 -36.24 -30.19
N LEU A 322 -8.34 -35.20 -31.00
CA LEU A 322 -8.58 -33.82 -30.63
C LEU A 322 -9.82 -33.34 -31.37
N ARG A 323 -10.83 -32.88 -30.63
CA ARG A 323 -11.99 -32.18 -31.19
C ARG A 323 -11.76 -30.69 -31.07
N VAL A 324 -11.82 -30.00 -32.19
CA VAL A 324 -11.65 -28.55 -32.27
C VAL A 324 -12.94 -27.90 -32.72
N ASP A 325 -13.29 -26.78 -32.09
CA ASP A 325 -14.46 -26.01 -32.47
C ASP A 325 -14.24 -25.27 -33.81
N PHE A 326 -12.97 -24.96 -34.14
CA PHE A 326 -12.60 -24.22 -35.34
C PHE A 326 -11.47 -24.90 -36.14
N PRO A 327 -11.62 -25.06 -37.47
CA PRO A 327 -10.54 -25.53 -38.33
C PRO A 327 -9.42 -24.48 -38.35
N ASN A 328 -8.18 -24.88 -38.05
CA ASN A 328 -6.96 -24.05 -37.84
C ASN A 328 -6.73 -23.48 -36.43
N GLN A 329 -7.45 -23.94 -35.41
CA GLN A 329 -7.15 -23.55 -34.03
C GLN A 329 -5.82 -24.14 -33.51
N ILE A 330 -5.33 -25.23 -34.11
CA ILE A 330 -4.21 -26.02 -33.59
C ILE A 330 -3.19 -26.31 -34.69
N ASP A 331 -1.92 -26.04 -34.37
CA ASP A 331 -0.79 -26.46 -35.19
C ASP A 331 -0.51 -27.96 -35.00
N GLU A 332 -1.02 -28.79 -35.92
CA GLU A 332 -0.74 -30.22 -35.96
C GLU A 332 0.75 -30.61 -35.80
N PRO A 333 1.72 -29.97 -36.49
CA PRO A 333 3.13 -30.38 -36.36
C PRO A 333 3.67 -30.21 -34.94
N LEU A 334 3.25 -29.14 -34.24
CA LEU A 334 3.66 -28.90 -32.86
C LEU A 334 3.03 -29.92 -31.90
N VAL A 335 1.75 -30.27 -32.12
CA VAL A 335 1.09 -31.33 -31.34
C VAL A 335 1.78 -32.68 -31.53
N ARG A 336 2.19 -33.02 -32.76
CA ARG A 336 2.95 -34.24 -33.02
C ARG A 336 4.30 -34.24 -32.29
N GLU A 337 5.02 -33.12 -32.32
CA GLU A 337 6.29 -32.95 -31.60
C GLU A 337 6.11 -33.15 -30.09
N ILE A 338 5.05 -32.60 -29.50
CA ILE A 338 4.70 -32.79 -28.09
C ILE A 338 4.41 -34.25 -27.77
N ILE A 339 3.58 -34.93 -28.58
CA ILE A 339 3.25 -36.34 -28.35
C ILE A 339 4.51 -37.21 -28.48
N GLU A 340 5.37 -36.95 -29.47
CA GLU A 340 6.64 -37.67 -29.65
C GLU A 340 7.59 -37.49 -28.47
N GLN A 341 7.69 -36.29 -27.91
CA GLN A 341 8.51 -36.04 -26.73
C GLN A 341 7.97 -36.73 -25.47
N TYR A 342 6.64 -36.79 -25.33
CA TYR A 342 5.98 -37.24 -24.10
C TYR A 342 5.67 -38.74 -24.08
N LYS A 343 5.54 -39.38 -25.25
CA LYS A 343 5.23 -40.81 -25.36
C LYS A 343 6.41 -41.66 -24.86
N PRO A 344 6.15 -42.84 -24.25
CA PRO A 344 7.20 -43.83 -24.04
C PRO A 344 7.81 -44.30 -25.36
N ALA A 345 9.11 -44.57 -25.39
CA ALA A 345 9.84 -44.91 -26.61
C ALA A 345 9.31 -46.16 -27.35
N PHE A 346 8.66 -47.09 -26.64
CA PHE A 346 8.10 -48.32 -27.21
C PHE A 346 6.68 -48.16 -27.76
N CYS A 347 6.02 -47.03 -27.50
CA CYS A 347 4.64 -46.81 -27.94
C CYS A 347 4.57 -46.17 -29.33
N THR A 348 3.56 -46.57 -30.09
CA THR A 348 3.16 -45.92 -31.34
C THR A 348 1.83 -45.19 -31.15
N TYR A 349 1.56 -44.19 -32.00
CA TYR A 349 0.34 -43.40 -31.88
C TYR A 349 -0.27 -43.07 -33.23
N GLU A 350 -1.56 -42.81 -33.23
CA GLU A 350 -2.30 -42.18 -34.32
C GLU A 350 -2.93 -40.89 -33.80
N LEU A 351 -2.83 -39.80 -34.57
CA LEU A 351 -3.40 -38.50 -34.20
C LEU A 351 -4.51 -38.14 -35.19
N ASN A 352 -5.72 -37.96 -34.67
CA ASN A 352 -6.91 -37.57 -35.43
C ASN A 352 -7.44 -36.24 -34.90
N ILE A 353 -7.41 -35.19 -35.72
CA ILE A 353 -7.94 -33.86 -35.41
C ILE A 353 -9.24 -33.70 -36.18
N MET A 354 -10.35 -33.43 -35.49
CA MET A 354 -11.70 -33.34 -36.07
C MET A 354 -12.44 -32.08 -35.69
#